data_AF-A0A963N2G4-F1
#
_entry.id   AF-A0A963N2G4-F1
#
_cell.length_a   1.000
_cell.length_b   1.000
_cell.length_c   1.000
_cell.angle_alpha   90.00
_cell.angle_beta   90.00
_cell.angle_gamma   90.00
#
_symmetry.space_group_name_H-M   'P 1'
#
loop_
_entity.id
_entity.type
_entity.pdbx_description
1 polymer ?
#
loop_
_entity_poly.entity_id
_entity_poly.type
_entity_poly.pdbx_seq_one_letter_code
_entity_poly.pdbx_strand_id
1 'polypeptide(L)'
;LLRLPREVLPIFERWLAEHAPERAARVMSLLRQSREGRANDPRFGHRMRGSGPFVAVYKQRFDLACRRLGLGARGDALDSTRFIPPTADSGQRSLF
;
A
#
# COMPACT_ATOMS: atom_id res chain seq x y z
N LEU A 1 -1.81 3.63 -0.10
CA LEU A 1 -1.16 4.56 -1.04
C LEU A 1 -0.70 3.77 -2.26
N LEU A 2 -0.83 4.29 -3.48
CA LEU A 2 -0.42 3.61 -4.72
C LEU A 2 1.06 3.21 -4.69
N ARG A 3 1.40 1.94 -4.90
CA ARG A 3 2.78 1.44 -4.91
C ARG A 3 3.32 1.48 -6.35
N LEU A 4 4.44 2.20 -6.54
CA LEU A 4 5.15 2.25 -7.82
C LEU A 4 6.60 1.81 -7.59
N PRO A 5 6.92 0.52 -7.78
CA PRO A 5 8.30 0.06 -7.84
C PRO A 5 9.09 0.84 -8.89
N ARG A 6 10.41 0.87 -8.76
CA ARG A 6 11.30 1.66 -9.61
C ARG A 6 11.06 1.43 -11.11
N GLU A 7 10.85 0.16 -11.49
CA GLU A 7 10.61 -0.24 -12.89
C GLU A 7 9.23 0.18 -13.41
N VAL A 8 8.23 0.25 -12.53
CA VAL A 8 6.84 0.57 -12.88
C VAL A 8 6.63 2.09 -12.98
N LEU A 9 7.40 2.88 -12.23
CA LEU A 9 7.31 4.34 -12.24
C LEU A 9 7.38 4.95 -13.66
N PRO A 10 8.39 4.65 -14.50
CA PRO A 10 8.47 5.22 -15.85
C PRO A 10 7.38 4.71 -16.79
N ILE A 11 6.83 3.51 -16.55
CA ILE A 11 5.66 3.01 -17.30
C ILE A 11 4.42 3.83 -16.93
N PHE A 12 4.22 4.07 -15.63
CA PHE A 12 3.10 4.84 -15.12
C PHE A 12 3.14 6.31 -15.57
N GLU A 13 4.32 6.93 -15.57
CA GLU A 13 4.51 8.31 -16.06
C GLU A 13 4.16 8.44 -17.55
N ARG A 14 4.64 7.50 -18.39
CA ARG A 14 4.29 7.47 -19.82
C ARG A 14 2.80 7.26 -20.04
N TRP A 15 2.21 6.31 -19.31
CA TRP A 15 0.78 6.05 -19.39
C TRP A 15 -0.05 7.28 -19.01
N LEU A 16 0.34 8.00 -17.95
CA LEU A 16 -0.30 9.25 -17.55
C LEU A 16 -0.17 10.34 -18.60
N ALA A 17 1.00 10.48 -19.22
CA ALA A 17 1.23 11.46 -20.27
C ALA A 17 0.36 11.20 -21.51
N GLU A 18 0.14 9.93 -21.84
CA GLU A 18 -0.64 9.52 -23.01
C GLU A 18 -2.16 9.61 -22.76
N HIS A 19 -2.63 9.11 -21.61
CA HIS A 19 -4.07 8.92 -21.36
C HIS A 19 -4.69 10.05 -20.52
N ALA A 20 -3.89 10.81 -19.78
CA ALA A 20 -4.37 11.86 -18.88
C ALA A 20 -3.39 13.04 -18.77
N PRO A 21 -2.95 13.65 -19.90
CA PRO A 21 -1.89 14.66 -19.91
C PRO A 21 -2.17 15.85 -18.99
N GLU A 22 -3.41 16.36 -19.01
CA GLU A 22 -3.89 17.47 -18.18
C GLU A 22 -3.74 17.21 -16.67
N ARG A 23 -3.75 15.93 -16.27
CA ARG A 23 -3.70 15.51 -14.86
C ARG A 23 -2.33 14.96 -14.45
N ALA A 24 -1.47 14.62 -15.41
CA ALA A 24 -0.20 13.95 -15.16
C ALA A 24 0.66 14.72 -14.15
N ALA A 25 0.88 16.02 -14.37
CA ALA A 25 1.69 16.86 -13.48
C ALA A 25 1.13 16.90 -12.05
N ARG A 26 -0.19 17.05 -11.91
CA ARG A 26 -0.88 17.07 -10.61
C ARG A 26 -0.78 15.74 -9.89
N VAL A 27 -1.01 14.62 -10.59
CA VAL A 27 -0.92 13.27 -10.02
C VAL A 27 0.50 12.99 -9.53
N MET A 28 1.51 13.31 -10.34
CA MET A 28 2.91 13.12 -9.98
C MET A 28 3.36 14.03 -8.83
N SER A 29 2.82 15.24 -8.73
CA SER A 29 3.06 16.13 -7.59
C SER A 29 2.48 15.56 -6.29
N LEU A 30 1.22 15.12 -6.30
CA LEU A 30 0.58 14.50 -5.13
C LEU A 30 1.29 13.23 -4.68
N LEU A 31 1.76 12.40 -5.63
CA LEU A 31 2.49 11.18 -5.34
C LEU A 31 3.82 11.47 -4.64
N ARG A 32 4.56 12.49 -5.09
CA ARG A 32 5.79 12.96 -4.45
C ARG A 32 5.53 13.56 -3.07
N GLN A 33 4.52 14.42 -2.91
CA GLN A 33 4.14 14.99 -1.60
C GLN A 33 3.77 13.92 -0.58
N SER A 34 3.14 12.83 -1.03
CA SER A 34 2.76 11.69 -0.19
C SER A 34 3.94 10.82 0.27
N ARG A 35 5.16 11.13 -0.18
CA ARG A 35 6.38 10.32 -0.06
C ARG A 35 7.61 11.17 0.26
N GLU A 36 7.45 12.27 1.01
CA GLU A 36 8.56 13.17 1.38
C GLU A 36 9.36 13.68 0.16
N GLY A 37 8.68 13.93 -0.97
CA GLY A 37 9.28 14.42 -2.21
C GLY A 37 9.78 13.32 -3.15
N ARG A 38 9.80 12.05 -2.74
CA ARG A 38 10.28 10.93 -3.56
C ARG A 38 9.17 10.30 -4.39
N ALA A 39 9.49 9.86 -5.60
CA ALA A 39 8.54 9.11 -6.42
C ALA A 39 8.46 7.63 -6.02
N ASN A 40 9.48 7.09 -5.33
CA ASN A 40 9.53 5.72 -4.82
C ASN A 40 10.31 5.68 -3.49
N ASP A 41 9.87 4.83 -2.55
CA ASP A 41 10.57 4.58 -1.29
C ASP A 41 10.77 3.07 -1.08
N PRO A 42 12.03 2.57 -1.17
CA PRO A 42 12.35 1.17 -0.96
C PRO A 42 12.54 0.78 0.52
N ARG A 43 12.38 1.68 1.51
CA ARG A 43 12.56 1.35 2.93
C ARG A 43 11.44 0.44 3.46
N PHE A 44 11.78 -0.70 4.07
CA PHE A 44 10.79 -1.62 4.65
C PHE A 44 9.96 -0.90 5.73
N GLY A 45 8.66 -1.20 5.84
CA GLY A 45 7.74 -0.50 6.74
C GLY A 45 7.20 0.85 6.23
N HIS A 46 7.93 1.54 5.34
CA HIS A 46 7.50 2.79 4.70
C HIS A 46 6.78 2.56 3.36
N ARG A 47 6.98 1.40 2.73
CA ARG A 47 6.51 1.07 1.36
C ARG A 47 4.99 1.08 1.16
N MET A 48 4.20 1.08 2.24
CA MET A 48 2.72 1.07 2.21
C MET A 48 2.09 2.24 2.98
N ARG A 49 2.90 3.10 3.62
CA ARG A 49 2.44 4.26 4.37
C ARG A 49 2.90 5.52 3.65
N GLY A 50 1.93 6.35 3.26
CA GLY A 50 2.25 7.71 2.84
C GLY A 50 2.48 8.59 4.05
N SER A 51 3.25 9.65 3.88
CA SER A 51 3.45 10.71 4.85
C SER A 51 2.97 12.05 4.30
N GLY A 52 2.79 13.03 5.19
CA GLY A 52 2.40 14.39 4.82
C GLY A 52 0.90 14.69 4.91
N PRO A 53 0.54 15.97 4.76
CA PRO A 53 -0.81 16.48 5.04
C PRO A 53 -1.88 15.92 4.10
N PHE A 54 -1.54 15.70 2.83
CA PHE A 54 -2.46 15.11 1.86
C PHE A 54 -2.87 13.68 2.27
N VAL A 55 -1.90 12.88 2.72
CA VAL A 55 -2.16 11.49 3.16
C VAL A 55 -3.03 11.48 4.42
N ALA A 56 -2.84 12.44 5.34
CA ALA A 56 -3.69 12.57 6.51
C ALA A 56 -5.16 12.82 6.14
N VAL A 57 -5.42 13.77 5.23
CA VAL A 57 -6.78 14.05 4.73
C VAL A 57 -7.36 12.83 3.99
N TYR A 58 -6.56 12.19 3.14
CA TYR A 58 -6.98 10.99 2.43
C TYR A 58 -7.36 9.86 3.40
N LYS A 59 -6.55 9.64 4.44
CA LYS A 59 -6.83 8.65 5.48
C LYS A 59 -8.12 8.95 6.22
N GLN A 60 -8.36 10.20 6.62
CA GLN A 60 -9.60 10.59 7.29
C GLN A 60 -10.83 10.31 6.43
N ARG A 61 -10.77 10.61 5.12
CA ARG A 61 -11.85 10.32 4.17
C ARG A 61 -12.10 8.83 4.03
N PHE A 62 -11.03 8.04 3.93
CA PHE A 62 -11.12 6.59 3.87
C PHE A 62 -11.75 6.01 5.15
N ASP A 63 -11.26 6.41 6.32
CA ASP A 63 -11.77 5.95 7.61
C ASP A 63 -13.26 6.31 7.79
N LEU A 64 -13.67 7.51 7.34
CA LEU A 64 -15.07 7.93 7.36
C LEU A 64 -15.94 7.08 6.43
N ALA A 65 -15.48 6.79 5.21
CA ALA A 65 -16.19 5.93 4.28
C ALA A 65 -16.34 4.50 4.83
N CYS A 66 -15.26 3.96 5.41
CA CYS A 66 -15.25 2.68 6.11
C CYS A 66 -16.31 2.62 7.21
N ARG A 67 -16.35 3.62 8.10
CA ARG A 67 -17.38 3.70 9.16
C ARG A 67 -18.79 3.77 8.60
N ARG A 68 -19.02 4.60 7.57
CA ARG A 68 -20.34 4.76 6.94
C ARG A 68 -20.84 3.48 6.27
N LEU A 69 -19.94 2.68 5.72
CA LEU A 69 -20.25 1.44 5.01
C LEU A 69 -20.17 0.19 5.90
N GLY A 70 -19.86 0.33 7.20
CA GLY A 70 -19.65 -0.80 8.10
C GLY A 70 -18.38 -1.63 7.81
N LEU A 71 -17.49 -1.12 6.96
CA LEU A 71 -16.23 -1.77 6.58
C LEU A 71 -15.17 -1.42 7.62
N GLY A 72 -14.95 -2.24 8.64
CA GLY A 72 -13.95 -1.93 9.66
C GLY A 72 -14.16 -2.61 11.01
N ALA A 73 -15.30 -3.27 11.22
CA ALA A 73 -15.34 -4.34 12.21
C ALA A 73 -14.28 -5.36 11.79
N ARG A 74 -13.26 -5.58 12.62
CA ARG A 74 -12.49 -6.83 12.59
C ARG A 74 -13.49 -7.90 13.02
N GLY A 75 -14.29 -8.33 12.05
CA GLY A 75 -15.30 -9.35 12.18
C GLY A 75 -14.57 -10.64 12.43
N ASP A 76 -14.85 -11.19 13.59
CA ASP A 76 -14.52 -12.53 14.06
C ASP A 76 -13.08 -12.74 14.54
N ALA A 77 -12.99 -13.33 15.74
CA ALA A 77 -11.74 -13.88 16.22
C ALA A 77 -11.27 -14.94 15.20
N LEU A 78 -10.03 -14.84 14.77
CA LEU A 78 -9.44 -15.87 13.92
C LEU A 78 -9.44 -17.19 14.70
N ASP A 79 -10.04 -18.24 14.14
CA ASP A 79 -9.91 -19.58 14.69
C ASP A 79 -8.47 -20.05 14.55
N SER A 80 -7.72 -19.99 15.65
CA SER A 80 -6.34 -20.42 15.73
C SER A 80 -6.19 -21.88 16.22
N THR A 81 -7.28 -22.62 16.42
CA THR A 81 -7.23 -23.99 16.97
C THR A 81 -6.48 -24.98 16.07
N ARG A 82 -6.41 -24.69 14.76
CA ARG A 82 -5.70 -25.50 13.76
C ARG A 82 -4.27 -25.02 13.47
N PHE A 83 -3.82 -23.95 14.13
CA PHE A 83 -2.47 -23.45 13.92
C PHE A 83 -1.45 -24.33 14.64
N ILE A 84 -0.57 -24.96 13.88
CA ILE A 84 0.56 -25.75 14.40
C ILE A 84 1.84 -24.96 14.12
N PRO A 85 2.51 -24.40 15.15
CA PRO A 85 3.78 -23.70 14.94
C PRO A 85 4.86 -24.69 14.49
N PRO A 86 5.77 -24.28 13.58
CA PRO A 86 6.87 -25.13 13.16
C PRO A 86 7.82 -25.40 14.35
N THR A 87 8.17 -26.66 14.55
CA THR A 87 9.16 -27.09 15.55
C THR A 87 10.58 -26.89 15.03
N ALA A 88 11.53 -26.58 15.92
CA ALA A 88 12.91 -26.25 15.58
C ALA A 88 13.65 -27.33 14.74
N ASP A 89 13.21 -28.60 14.81
CA ASP A 89 13.80 -29.73 14.08
C ASP A 89 13.31 -29.91 12.64
N SER A 90 12.37 -29.11 12.14
CA SER A 90 11.87 -29.25 10.77
C SER A 90 12.77 -28.53 9.75
N GLY A 91 14.05 -28.93 9.68
CA GLY A 91 15.02 -28.42 8.70
C GLY A 91 14.74 -28.87 7.25
N GLN A 92 13.90 -29.90 7.05
CA GLN A 92 13.63 -30.45 5.72
C GLN A 92 12.29 -31.18 5.71
N ARG A 93 11.47 -30.97 4.68
CA ARG A 93 10.24 -31.74 4.46
C ARG A 93 10.65 -33.13 3.95
N SER A 94 10.13 -34.21 4.54
CA SER A 94 10.00 -35.43 3.75
C SER A 94 9.11 -35.07 2.56
N LEU A 95 9.69 -35.14 1.38
CA LEU A 95 8.92 -35.48 0.21
C LEU A 95 8.73 -37.00 0.34
N PHE A 96 7.49 -37.44 0.18
CA PHE A 96 6.91 -38.74 0.56
C PHE A 96 6.37 -38.80 2.00
#